data_AF-A0A9W3L1L9-F1
#
_entry.id   AF-A0A9W3L1L9-F1
#
_cell.length_a   1.000
_cell.length_b   1.000
_cell.length_c   1.000
_cell.angle_alpha   90.00
_cell.angle_beta   90.00
_cell.angle_gamma   90.00
#
_symmetry.space_group_name_H-M   'P 1'
#
loop_
_entity.id
_entity.type
_entity.pdbx_description
1 polymer ?
#
loop_
_entity_poly.entity_id
_entity_poly.type
_entity_poly.pdbx_seq_one_letter_code
_entity_poly.pdbx_strand_id
1 'polypeptide(L)'
;MNQKDKERKERVAHIIDIPGDYRLVVDDQEGVDDPYHLLWWAHKDDEEKQIQITLNRHTGNLIEFRIDDENSFSSGKEAIEEKKAREIANAFLKKYTKEGYEFYTYVTVKDDRRGWKEVNYMQEVNSYPLPNTGCVVRVHPSGNVVHFHYNGQKAIEKKTLWPSEIVEENIVLENLKARQDMRLVFVDLTYSSCEYKSGEEVKGYQLVYEPEPSHAFIDASTGKDLFGLDHYKLPSAVAVEKSKKGNERGDVFELFDWNKEGFTKVDETENDDEIRMKFVPKEELQKQKEEKDPYLMNEFFKKHLPMLKYNNLVSVKIDKLTNELTGFIKLTDDKEVKQILSREECLQKALQFLERVIPDITQYLRLWEEREEAEDGIERFIFSVYINDIPAEYNQFMININAENGAVMHYSGESSNFIKELLTYEITPKVTKEKALEIYREAIRVKLEWFLDHDAEETKYKLLYKQTTDEKHKEPFNCRREIRYIDAQAGRKIWSK
;
A
#
# COMPACT_ATOMS: atom_id res chain seq x y z
N MET A 1 -12.61 -35.77 -7.89
CA MET A 1 -11.62 -35.29 -6.89
C MET A 1 -10.30 -35.94 -7.24
N ASN A 2 -9.22 -35.17 -7.43
CA ASN A 2 -7.89 -35.71 -7.77
C ASN A 2 -7.26 -36.34 -6.51
N GLN A 3 -6.40 -37.36 -6.66
CA GLN A 3 -5.71 -38.03 -5.56
C GLN A 3 -4.88 -37.04 -4.72
N LYS A 4 -4.19 -36.10 -5.37
CA LYS A 4 -3.41 -35.03 -4.71
C LYS A 4 -4.29 -34.15 -3.79
N ASP A 5 -5.47 -33.77 -4.25
CA ASP A 5 -6.44 -33.00 -3.45
C ASP A 5 -6.87 -33.78 -2.21
N LYS A 6 -7.19 -35.07 -2.35
CA LYS A 6 -7.55 -35.94 -1.23
C LYS A 6 -6.44 -36.02 -0.17
N GLU A 7 -5.19 -36.24 -0.61
CA GLU A 7 -4.02 -36.30 0.29
C GLU A 7 -3.79 -34.98 1.04
N ARG A 8 -3.97 -33.84 0.37
CA ARG A 8 -3.84 -32.52 1.01
C ARG A 8 -4.97 -32.22 1.98
N LYS A 9 -6.22 -32.60 1.66
CA LYS A 9 -7.35 -32.50 2.60
C LYS A 9 -7.11 -33.36 3.84
N GLU A 10 -6.65 -34.60 3.70
CA GLU A 10 -6.29 -35.47 4.82
C GLU A 10 -5.18 -34.87 5.70
N ARG A 11 -4.16 -34.26 5.07
CA ARG A 11 -3.06 -33.60 5.79
C ARG A 11 -3.54 -32.46 6.69
N VAL A 12 -4.50 -31.65 6.24
CA VAL A 12 -4.99 -30.47 6.98
C VAL A 12 -6.30 -30.71 7.73
N ALA A 13 -6.86 -31.92 7.68
CA ALA A 13 -8.13 -32.29 8.33
C ALA A 13 -8.13 -32.05 9.84
N HIS A 14 -6.95 -32.06 10.46
CA HIS A 14 -6.79 -31.75 11.86
C HIS A 14 -6.94 -30.24 12.17
N ILE A 15 -6.85 -29.35 11.17
CA ILE A 15 -7.07 -27.89 11.23
C ILE A 15 -8.51 -27.55 10.86
N ILE A 16 -8.95 -28.01 9.67
CA ILE A 16 -10.27 -27.76 9.11
C ILE A 16 -10.69 -28.92 8.22
N ASP A 17 -11.98 -29.24 8.21
CA ASP A 17 -12.58 -30.12 7.21
C ASP A 17 -12.88 -29.30 5.94
N ILE A 18 -12.11 -29.55 4.87
CA ILE A 18 -12.25 -28.82 3.60
C ILE A 18 -13.47 -29.37 2.84
N PRO A 19 -14.53 -28.56 2.61
CA PRO A 19 -15.75 -29.04 2.01
C PRO A 19 -15.57 -29.62 0.59
N GLY A 20 -16.49 -30.49 0.17
CA GLY A 20 -16.36 -31.26 -1.08
C GLY A 20 -16.53 -30.44 -2.36
N ASP A 21 -17.17 -29.28 -2.26
CA ASP A 21 -17.35 -28.21 -3.26
C ASP A 21 -16.11 -27.32 -3.44
N TYR A 22 -15.09 -27.47 -2.60
CA TYR A 22 -13.77 -26.85 -2.77
C TYR A 22 -12.79 -27.78 -3.49
N ARG A 23 -12.00 -27.22 -4.41
CA ARG A 23 -10.94 -27.93 -5.15
C ARG A 23 -9.58 -27.28 -4.90
N LEU A 24 -8.54 -28.10 -4.74
CA LEU A 24 -7.17 -27.62 -4.63
C LEU A 24 -6.77 -26.91 -5.93
N VAL A 25 -6.24 -25.69 -5.80
CA VAL A 25 -5.77 -24.84 -6.91
C VAL A 25 -4.31 -24.44 -6.77
N VAL A 26 -3.75 -24.43 -5.55
CA VAL A 26 -2.31 -24.24 -5.30
C VAL A 26 -1.82 -25.27 -4.28
N ASP A 27 -0.68 -25.90 -4.58
CA ASP A 27 0.12 -26.73 -3.67
C ASP A 27 1.59 -26.37 -3.93
N ASP A 28 1.99 -25.23 -3.39
CA ASP A 28 3.28 -24.64 -3.70
C ASP A 28 4.39 -25.22 -2.81
N GLN A 29 5.28 -25.98 -3.45
CA GLN A 29 6.39 -26.67 -2.81
C GLN A 29 7.75 -26.20 -3.33
N GLU A 30 7.80 -25.16 -4.18
CA GLU A 30 9.06 -24.70 -4.78
C GLU A 30 9.93 -23.88 -3.80
N GLY A 31 11.23 -23.80 -4.11
CA GLY A 31 12.24 -23.01 -3.37
C GLY A 31 12.81 -23.71 -2.14
N VAL A 32 14.00 -24.31 -2.23
CA VAL A 32 14.64 -25.07 -1.12
C VAL A 32 14.92 -24.19 0.12
N ASP A 33 14.98 -22.87 -0.08
CA ASP A 33 15.26 -21.88 0.97
C ASP A 33 13.99 -21.19 1.53
N ASP A 34 12.79 -21.43 0.98
CA ASP A 34 11.55 -20.88 1.52
C ASP A 34 10.99 -21.79 2.64
N PRO A 35 10.86 -21.30 3.88
CA PRO A 35 10.33 -22.09 4.99
C PRO A 35 8.81 -22.33 4.90
N TYR A 36 8.09 -21.80 3.92
CA TYR A 36 6.64 -21.88 3.83
C TYR A 36 6.14 -22.90 2.79
N HIS A 37 4.99 -23.51 3.08
CA HIS A 37 4.23 -24.38 2.18
C HIS A 37 2.78 -23.88 2.15
N LEU A 38 2.39 -23.24 1.04
CA LEU A 38 1.03 -22.77 0.82
C LEU A 38 0.15 -23.84 0.15
N LEU A 39 -1.03 -24.04 0.73
CA LEU A 39 -2.12 -24.81 0.17
C LEU A 39 -3.33 -23.90 -0.01
N TRP A 40 -3.93 -23.92 -1.20
CA TRP A 40 -5.07 -23.07 -1.54
C TRP A 40 -6.16 -23.91 -2.21
N TRP A 41 -7.37 -23.83 -1.67
CA TRP A 41 -8.59 -24.34 -2.30
C TRP A 41 -9.52 -23.21 -2.73
N ALA A 42 -10.07 -23.32 -3.93
CA ALA A 42 -11.13 -22.43 -4.43
C ALA A 42 -12.44 -23.20 -4.53
N HIS A 43 -13.56 -22.54 -4.24
CA HIS A 43 -14.89 -23.11 -4.45
C HIS A 43 -15.14 -23.31 -5.95
N LYS A 44 -15.86 -24.39 -6.30
CA LYS A 44 -16.07 -24.78 -7.71
C LYS A 44 -16.91 -23.79 -8.51
N ASP A 45 -17.88 -23.15 -7.85
CA ASP A 45 -18.85 -22.27 -8.50
C ASP A 45 -18.56 -20.77 -8.27
N ASP A 46 -17.60 -20.44 -7.41
CA ASP A 46 -17.33 -19.06 -6.99
C ASP A 46 -15.86 -18.93 -6.56
N GLU A 47 -14.98 -18.47 -7.45
CA GLU A 47 -13.54 -18.47 -7.19
C GLU A 47 -13.11 -17.42 -6.15
N GLU A 48 -13.97 -16.48 -5.78
CA GLU A 48 -13.75 -15.55 -4.66
C GLU A 48 -13.83 -16.27 -3.31
N LYS A 49 -14.54 -17.41 -3.26
CA LYS A 49 -14.63 -18.25 -2.06
C LYS A 49 -13.43 -19.18 -1.95
N GLN A 50 -12.61 -18.92 -0.94
CA GLN A 50 -11.29 -19.54 -0.84
C GLN A 50 -10.97 -20.02 0.56
N ILE A 51 -10.16 -21.08 0.64
CA ILE A 51 -9.53 -21.54 1.88
C ILE A 51 -8.04 -21.64 1.64
N GLN A 52 -7.25 -20.93 2.45
CA GLN A 52 -5.80 -20.88 2.37
C GLN A 52 -5.18 -21.37 3.68
N ILE A 53 -4.14 -22.20 3.57
CA ILE A 53 -3.38 -22.72 4.71
C ILE A 53 -1.89 -22.65 4.37
N THR A 54 -1.13 -21.94 5.18
CA THR A 54 0.32 -21.86 5.09
C THR A 54 0.93 -22.60 6.27
N LEU A 55 1.76 -23.60 5.97
CA LEU A 55 2.49 -24.38 6.96
C LEU A 55 3.98 -24.05 6.87
N ASN A 56 4.69 -24.14 7.99
CA ASN A 56 6.14 -24.21 7.96
C ASN A 56 6.56 -25.57 7.36
N ARG A 57 7.38 -25.53 6.31
CA ARG A 57 7.81 -26.70 5.54
C ARG A 57 8.67 -27.68 6.36
N HIS A 58 9.46 -27.15 7.30
CA HIS A 58 10.38 -27.95 8.11
C HIS A 58 9.74 -28.50 9.38
N THR A 59 8.86 -27.74 10.02
CA THR A 59 8.24 -28.12 11.30
C THR A 59 6.81 -28.62 11.17
N GLY A 60 6.12 -28.28 10.08
CA GLY A 60 4.69 -28.55 9.89
C GLY A 60 3.78 -27.63 10.70
N ASN A 61 4.32 -26.66 11.44
CA ASN A 61 3.54 -25.72 12.25
C ASN A 61 2.64 -24.85 11.36
N LEU A 62 1.45 -24.52 11.84
CA LEU A 62 0.57 -23.57 11.18
C LEU A 62 1.16 -22.16 11.28
N ILE A 63 1.35 -21.51 10.13
CA ILE A 63 1.77 -20.11 10.05
C ILE A 63 0.56 -19.23 9.78
N GLU A 64 -0.26 -19.62 8.81
CA GLU A 64 -1.46 -18.87 8.44
C GLU A 64 -2.58 -19.80 8.04
N PHE A 65 -3.80 -19.38 8.33
CA PHE A 65 -5.03 -20.03 7.92
C PHE A 65 -6.07 -18.95 7.66
N ARG A 66 -6.80 -19.06 6.55
CA ARG A 66 -7.83 -18.09 6.16
C ARG A 66 -8.97 -18.76 5.40
N ILE A 67 -10.20 -18.35 5.72
CA ILE A 67 -11.41 -18.65 4.96
C ILE A 67 -11.97 -17.33 4.45
N ASP A 68 -12.00 -17.17 3.13
CA ASP A 68 -12.62 -16.05 2.44
C ASP A 68 -13.97 -16.48 1.85
N ASP A 69 -14.85 -17.02 2.68
CA ASP A 69 -16.22 -17.36 2.31
C ASP A 69 -17.15 -16.87 3.42
N GLU A 70 -17.80 -15.73 3.20
CA GLU A 70 -18.67 -15.10 4.19
C GLU A 70 -19.86 -15.99 4.60
N ASN A 71 -20.23 -16.96 3.74
CA ASN A 71 -21.33 -17.89 3.97
C ASN A 71 -20.86 -19.28 4.40
N SER A 72 -19.56 -19.48 4.65
CA SER A 72 -19.02 -20.79 5.04
C SER A 72 -19.64 -21.32 6.33
N PHE A 73 -20.18 -20.42 7.15
CA PHE A 73 -20.85 -20.76 8.40
C PHE A 73 -22.21 -20.07 8.50
N SER A 74 -23.25 -20.87 8.75
CA SER A 74 -24.54 -20.37 9.21
C SER A 74 -24.38 -19.54 10.49
N SER A 75 -24.83 -18.29 10.48
CA SER A 75 -24.89 -17.44 11.66
C SER A 75 -26.32 -17.28 12.14
N GLY A 76 -26.55 -17.47 13.44
CA GLY A 76 -27.65 -16.77 14.11
C GLY A 76 -27.32 -15.27 14.15
N LYS A 77 -28.33 -14.41 14.24
CA LYS A 77 -28.14 -12.93 14.27
C LYS A 77 -27.34 -12.41 15.49
N GLU A 78 -26.98 -13.28 16.43
CA GLU A 78 -26.30 -12.89 17.66
C GLU A 78 -24.78 -12.88 17.47
N ALA A 79 -24.15 -11.76 17.80
CA ALA A 79 -22.71 -11.63 17.85
C ALA A 79 -22.14 -12.54 18.95
N ILE A 80 -20.96 -13.11 18.71
CA ILE A 80 -20.27 -13.90 19.72
C ILE A 80 -19.70 -12.98 20.81
N GLU A 81 -19.94 -13.34 22.07
CA GLU A 81 -19.38 -12.62 23.21
C GLU A 81 -17.83 -12.70 23.22
N GLU A 82 -17.18 -11.61 23.64
CA GLU A 82 -15.71 -11.51 23.67
C GLU A 82 -15.04 -12.62 24.47
N LYS A 83 -15.62 -12.95 25.64
CA LYS A 83 -15.10 -14.01 26.51
C LYS A 83 -15.10 -15.36 25.79
N LYS A 84 -16.21 -15.68 25.10
CA LYS A 84 -16.35 -16.94 24.35
C LYS A 84 -15.42 -16.99 23.15
N ALA A 85 -15.29 -15.89 22.41
CA ALA A 85 -14.34 -15.78 21.30
C ALA A 85 -12.89 -16.01 21.78
N ARG A 86 -12.52 -15.42 22.92
CA ARG A 86 -11.19 -15.61 23.54
C ARG A 86 -10.97 -17.05 23.99
N GLU A 87 -11.97 -17.71 24.56
CA GLU A 87 -11.88 -19.13 24.95
C GLU A 87 -11.61 -20.03 23.72
N ILE A 88 -12.33 -19.79 22.62
CA ILE A 88 -12.13 -20.51 21.35
C ILE A 88 -10.73 -20.26 20.79
N ALA A 89 -10.30 -18.99 20.75
CA ALA A 89 -8.97 -18.63 20.27
C ALA A 89 -7.85 -19.26 21.13
N ASN A 90 -7.98 -19.24 22.46
CA ASN A 90 -7.02 -19.89 23.37
C ASN A 90 -6.92 -21.40 23.11
N ALA A 91 -8.06 -22.07 22.92
CA ALA A 91 -8.10 -23.50 22.61
C ALA A 91 -7.43 -23.80 21.26
N PHE A 92 -7.64 -22.95 20.26
CA PHE A 92 -6.99 -23.03 18.96
C PHE A 92 -5.46 -22.87 19.09
N LEU A 93 -4.99 -21.83 19.76
CA LEU A 93 -3.55 -21.60 19.95
C LEU A 93 -2.86 -22.75 20.68
N LYS A 94 -3.48 -23.29 21.72
CA LYS A 94 -2.95 -24.44 22.46
C LYS A 94 -2.72 -25.67 21.56
N LYS A 95 -3.46 -25.78 20.45
CA LYS A 95 -3.37 -26.90 19.52
C LYS A 95 -2.32 -26.69 18.42
N TYR A 96 -2.18 -25.46 17.90
CA TYR A 96 -1.37 -25.20 16.69
C TYR A 96 -0.12 -24.34 16.89
N THR A 97 0.07 -23.76 18.08
CA THR A 97 1.31 -23.04 18.42
C THR A 97 2.12 -23.82 19.44
N LYS A 98 3.45 -23.75 19.36
CA LYS A 98 4.34 -24.50 20.26
C LYS A 98 4.36 -23.89 21.66
N GLU A 99 4.29 -22.57 21.72
CA GLU A 99 4.39 -21.75 22.91
C GLU A 99 3.06 -21.72 23.69
N GLY A 100 1.94 -21.90 23.00
CA GLY A 100 0.60 -21.77 23.58
C GLY A 100 0.23 -20.32 23.91
N TYR A 101 -1.01 -20.10 24.37
CA TYR A 101 -1.50 -18.75 24.65
C TYR A 101 -0.87 -18.12 25.91
N GLU A 102 -0.31 -18.92 26.81
CA GLU A 102 0.31 -18.50 28.09
C GLU A 102 1.61 -17.70 27.89
N PHE A 103 2.19 -17.81 26.69
CA PHE A 103 3.38 -17.06 26.29
C PHE A 103 3.10 -15.56 26.04
N TYR A 104 1.85 -15.19 25.79
CA TYR A 104 1.45 -13.84 25.46
C TYR A 104 0.92 -13.09 26.68
N THR A 105 1.52 -11.93 26.96
CA THR A 105 1.21 -11.13 28.14
C THR A 105 0.22 -9.99 27.85
N TYR A 106 -0.07 -9.73 26.57
CA TYR A 106 -1.01 -8.70 26.12
C TYR A 106 -2.03 -9.30 25.16
N VAL A 107 -3.32 -9.22 25.51
CA VAL A 107 -4.42 -9.79 24.71
C VAL A 107 -5.54 -8.77 24.56
N THR A 108 -5.92 -8.49 23.32
CA THR A 108 -7.05 -7.60 22.99
C THR A 108 -8.06 -8.31 22.12
N VAL A 109 -9.34 -8.02 22.33
CA VAL A 109 -10.44 -8.48 21.47
C VAL A 109 -11.04 -7.27 20.79
N LYS A 110 -11.28 -7.36 19.48
CA LYS A 110 -11.92 -6.30 18.68
C LYS A 110 -13.09 -6.86 17.89
N ASP A 111 -14.07 -6.01 17.66
CA ASP A 111 -15.12 -6.26 16.68
C ASP A 111 -14.63 -5.94 15.27
N ASP A 112 -14.90 -6.85 14.36
CA ASP A 112 -14.85 -6.59 12.93
C ASP A 112 -16.23 -6.14 12.42
N ARG A 113 -16.25 -5.43 11.28
CA ARG A 113 -17.46 -4.97 10.60
C ARG A 113 -18.42 -6.12 10.24
N ARG A 114 -17.91 -7.35 10.11
CA ARG A 114 -18.67 -8.57 9.83
C ARG A 114 -19.25 -9.25 11.09
N GLY A 115 -19.10 -8.62 12.27
CA GLY A 115 -19.51 -9.21 13.56
C GLY A 115 -18.57 -10.32 14.04
N TRP A 116 -17.43 -10.52 13.38
CA TRP A 116 -16.38 -11.43 13.83
C TRP A 116 -15.63 -10.79 14.99
N LYS A 117 -15.09 -11.63 15.89
CA LYS A 117 -14.20 -11.17 16.96
C LYS A 117 -12.76 -11.48 16.58
N GLU A 118 -11.92 -10.44 16.51
CA GLU A 118 -10.48 -10.57 16.32
C GLU A 118 -9.77 -10.54 17.68
N VAL A 119 -9.17 -11.67 18.05
CA VAL A 119 -8.37 -11.83 19.26
C VAL A 119 -6.90 -11.71 18.88
N ASN A 120 -6.26 -10.64 19.33
CA ASN A 120 -4.84 -10.36 19.09
C ASN A 120 -4.04 -10.73 20.34
N TYR A 121 -2.95 -11.47 20.13
CA TYR A 121 -2.03 -11.92 21.17
C TYR A 121 -0.65 -11.35 20.90
N MET A 122 -0.09 -10.68 21.88
CA MET A 122 1.24 -10.05 21.83
C MET A 122 1.95 -10.22 23.15
N GLN A 123 3.27 -10.05 23.14
CA GLN A 123 4.05 -9.78 24.35
C GLN A 123 3.96 -8.29 24.70
N GLU A 124 4.25 -7.95 25.95
CA GLU A 124 4.36 -6.56 26.40
C GLU A 124 5.59 -6.35 27.26
N VAL A 125 6.05 -5.10 27.28
CA VAL A 125 7.03 -4.60 28.23
C VAL A 125 6.45 -3.35 28.86
N ASN A 126 6.33 -3.36 30.19
CA ASN A 126 5.76 -2.27 30.98
C ASN A 126 4.34 -1.87 30.53
N SER A 127 3.50 -2.87 30.21
CA SER A 127 2.13 -2.69 29.70
C SER A 127 2.00 -2.05 28.31
N TYR A 128 3.10 -1.93 27.56
CA TYR A 128 3.08 -1.56 26.15
C TYR A 128 3.28 -2.80 25.27
N PRO A 129 2.40 -3.03 24.28
CA PRO A 129 2.51 -4.19 23.40
C PRO A 129 3.74 -4.09 22.51
N LEU A 130 4.44 -5.21 22.34
CA LEU A 130 5.53 -5.36 21.40
C LEU A 130 4.97 -5.82 20.05
N PRO A 131 5.10 -5.02 18.97
CA PRO A 131 4.59 -5.42 17.66
C PRO A 131 5.28 -6.70 17.17
N ASN A 132 4.54 -7.51 16.40
CA ASN A 132 5.03 -8.73 15.74
C ASN A 132 5.53 -9.86 16.67
N THR A 133 5.15 -9.88 17.96
CA THR A 133 5.57 -10.89 18.95
C THR A 133 4.59 -12.04 19.20
N GLY A 134 3.49 -12.11 18.47
CA GLY A 134 2.50 -13.16 18.68
C GLY A 134 1.63 -13.45 17.47
N CYS A 135 0.32 -13.51 17.65
CA CYS A 135 -0.59 -13.98 16.62
C CYS A 135 -1.97 -13.33 16.69
N VAL A 136 -2.72 -13.48 15.61
CA VAL A 136 -4.08 -13.00 15.46
C VAL A 136 -4.99 -14.17 15.16
N VAL A 137 -6.11 -14.26 15.86
CA VAL A 137 -7.17 -15.27 15.61
C VAL A 137 -8.48 -14.52 15.38
N ARG A 138 -9.18 -14.77 14.27
CA ARG A 138 -10.55 -14.28 14.06
C ARG A 138 -11.55 -15.41 14.25
N VAL A 139 -12.57 -15.13 15.05
CA VAL A 139 -13.64 -16.07 15.41
C VAL A 139 -14.96 -15.56 14.84
N HIS A 140 -15.60 -16.40 14.03
CA HIS A 140 -16.92 -16.18 13.48
C HIS A 140 -18.00 -16.25 14.58
N PRO A 141 -19.15 -15.55 14.45
CA PRO A 141 -20.28 -15.66 15.38
C PRO A 141 -20.73 -17.08 15.72
N SER A 142 -20.58 -18.02 14.77
CA SER A 142 -20.90 -19.45 14.96
C SER A 142 -19.91 -20.18 15.90
N GLY A 143 -18.81 -19.54 16.29
CA GLY A 143 -17.74 -20.12 17.11
C GLY A 143 -16.64 -20.84 16.34
N ASN A 144 -16.59 -20.69 15.00
CA ASN A 144 -15.52 -21.25 14.18
C ASN A 144 -14.38 -20.24 14.01
N VAL A 145 -13.14 -20.73 13.99
CA VAL A 145 -11.99 -19.91 13.57
C VAL A 145 -12.04 -19.77 12.05
N VAL A 146 -12.02 -18.54 11.56
CA VAL A 146 -12.03 -18.20 10.12
C VAL A 146 -10.69 -17.65 9.65
N HIS A 147 -9.86 -17.18 10.58
CA HIS A 147 -8.54 -16.67 10.27
C HIS A 147 -7.59 -16.89 11.45
N PHE A 148 -6.36 -17.26 11.14
CA PHE A 148 -5.24 -17.28 12.06
C PHE A 148 -3.99 -16.81 11.31
N HIS A 149 -3.23 -15.92 11.92
CA HIS A 149 -1.93 -15.51 11.39
C HIS A 149 -0.92 -15.45 12.54
N TYR A 150 0.18 -16.18 12.40
CA TYR A 150 1.32 -16.14 13.30
C TYR A 150 2.33 -15.12 12.77
N ASN A 151 2.61 -14.06 13.55
CA ASN A 151 3.49 -12.96 13.13
C ASN A 151 4.98 -13.35 13.08
N GLY A 152 5.31 -14.64 13.23
CA GLY A 152 6.47 -15.25 12.60
C GLY A 152 7.85 -14.94 13.19
N GLN A 153 7.98 -14.06 14.18
CA GLN A 153 9.31 -13.77 14.73
C GLN A 153 9.74 -14.85 15.71
N LYS A 154 11.04 -15.18 15.69
CA LYS A 154 11.68 -15.92 16.78
C LYS A 154 11.22 -15.26 18.07
N ALA A 155 10.58 -16.04 18.95
CA ALA A 155 10.29 -15.62 20.31
C ALA A 155 11.50 -14.83 20.81
N ILE A 156 11.28 -13.60 21.26
CA ILE A 156 12.35 -12.69 21.68
C ILE A 156 13.31 -13.45 22.62
N GLU A 157 14.45 -13.91 22.08
CA GLU A 157 15.36 -14.79 22.84
C GLU A 157 16.01 -14.00 23.99
N LYS A 158 16.12 -12.68 23.83
CA LYS A 158 16.57 -11.71 24.84
C LYS A 158 15.46 -10.70 25.12
N LYS A 159 14.83 -10.81 26.29
CA LYS A 159 13.76 -9.90 26.75
C LYS A 159 14.11 -8.44 26.46
N THR A 160 13.29 -7.77 25.66
CA THR A 160 13.36 -6.31 25.45
C THR A 160 13.26 -5.61 26.80
N LEU A 161 14.23 -4.75 27.10
CA LEU A 161 14.28 -4.00 28.35
C LEU A 161 13.65 -2.63 28.16
N TRP A 162 12.94 -2.19 29.18
CA TRP A 162 12.52 -0.79 29.28
C TRP A 162 13.75 0.11 29.35
N PRO A 163 13.80 1.23 28.61
CA PRO A 163 14.91 2.18 28.70
C PRO A 163 15.13 2.65 30.14
N SER A 164 16.39 2.82 30.54
CA SER A 164 16.73 3.30 31.91
C SER A 164 16.31 4.75 32.14
N GLU A 165 16.24 5.54 31.07
CA GLU A 165 15.80 6.93 31.08
C GLU A 165 14.82 7.16 29.94
N ILE A 166 13.79 7.95 30.19
CA ILE A 166 12.80 8.39 29.20
C ILE A 166 12.65 9.90 29.33
N VAL A 167 12.75 10.60 28.21
CA VAL A 167 12.54 12.05 28.15
C VAL A 167 11.09 12.37 28.49
N GLU A 168 10.86 13.41 29.29
CA GLU A 168 9.52 13.80 29.68
C GLU A 168 8.63 14.14 28.47
N GLU A 169 7.39 13.64 28.49
CA GLU A 169 6.39 13.82 27.42
C GLU A 169 6.20 15.28 27.02
N ASN A 170 6.16 16.19 28.00
CA ASN A 170 5.97 17.63 27.76
C ASN A 170 7.15 18.24 26.99
N ILE A 171 8.38 17.81 27.25
CA ILE A 171 9.56 18.29 26.54
C ILE A 171 9.49 17.90 25.06
N VAL A 172 9.13 16.64 24.79
CA VAL A 172 8.95 16.13 23.42
C VAL A 172 7.82 16.89 22.72
N LEU A 173 6.69 17.09 23.39
CA LEU A 173 5.52 17.77 22.84
C LEU A 173 5.83 19.23 22.47
N GLU A 174 6.51 19.98 23.34
CA GLU A 174 6.87 21.37 23.06
C GLU A 174 7.88 21.47 21.92
N ASN A 175 8.84 20.54 21.82
CA ASN A 175 9.77 20.47 20.69
C ASN A 175 9.04 20.20 19.36
N LEU A 176 8.08 19.27 19.36
CA LEU A 176 7.26 18.96 18.18
C LEU A 176 6.42 20.18 17.76
N LYS A 177 5.75 20.85 18.70
CA LYS A 177 4.98 22.06 18.40
C LYS A 177 5.88 23.16 17.86
N ALA A 178 7.05 23.38 18.44
CA ALA A 178 7.97 24.46 18.04
C ALA A 178 8.44 24.34 16.58
N ARG A 179 8.67 23.10 16.11
CA ARG A 179 9.12 22.83 14.73
C ARG A 179 7.97 22.56 13.74
N GLN A 180 6.73 22.44 14.22
CA GLN A 180 5.58 22.20 13.37
C GLN A 180 5.38 23.36 12.39
N ASP A 181 5.14 23.02 11.13
CA ASP A 181 4.73 23.95 10.08
C ASP A 181 3.46 23.46 9.36
N MET A 182 2.91 24.31 8.49
CA MET A 182 1.80 23.98 7.59
C MET A 182 2.15 24.38 6.15
N ARG A 183 1.85 23.51 5.19
CA ARG A 183 1.96 23.77 3.76
C ARG A 183 0.58 23.92 3.13
N LEU A 184 0.40 24.92 2.28
CA LEU A 184 -0.84 25.10 1.50
C LEU A 184 -0.79 24.18 0.28
N VAL A 185 -1.81 23.34 0.09
CA VAL A 185 -1.86 22.33 -0.97
C VAL A 185 -3.28 22.18 -1.52
N PHE A 186 -3.38 21.73 -2.77
CA PHE A 186 -4.59 21.09 -3.27
C PHE A 186 -4.54 19.59 -2.97
N VAL A 187 -5.65 19.00 -2.52
CA VAL A 187 -5.76 17.56 -2.31
C VAL A 187 -7.10 17.05 -2.80
N ASP A 188 -7.10 15.95 -3.55
CA ASP A 188 -8.33 15.25 -3.92
C ASP A 188 -8.80 14.35 -2.76
N LEU A 189 -9.96 14.68 -2.20
CA LEU A 189 -10.57 13.92 -1.11
C LEU A 189 -11.70 13.00 -1.58
N THR A 190 -11.92 12.83 -2.88
CA THR A 190 -13.04 12.05 -3.46
C THR A 190 -13.13 10.62 -2.93
N TYR A 191 -12.01 9.92 -2.87
CA TYR A 191 -11.93 8.54 -2.34
C TYR A 191 -11.36 8.48 -0.92
N SER A 192 -11.10 9.64 -0.32
CA SER A 192 -10.61 9.70 1.06
C SER A 192 -11.75 9.44 2.03
N SER A 193 -11.45 8.77 3.14
CA SER A 193 -12.38 8.67 4.26
C SER A 193 -12.18 9.87 5.19
N CYS A 194 -12.44 11.08 4.69
CA CYS A 194 -12.29 12.32 5.46
C CYS A 194 -13.64 12.99 5.75
N GLU A 195 -13.76 13.57 6.94
CA GLU A 195 -14.98 14.26 7.37
C GLU A 195 -14.68 15.47 8.26
N TYR A 196 -15.61 16.42 8.27
CA TYR A 196 -15.64 17.45 9.30
C TYR A 196 -16.10 16.87 10.63
N LYS A 197 -15.90 17.64 11.71
CA LYS A 197 -16.40 17.27 13.05
C LYS A 197 -17.92 17.02 13.09
N SER A 198 -18.69 17.65 12.20
CA SER A 198 -20.13 17.45 12.02
C SER A 198 -20.52 16.07 11.46
N GLY A 199 -19.55 15.29 10.95
CA GLY A 199 -19.80 14.05 10.21
C GLY A 199 -20.11 14.26 8.72
N GLU A 200 -20.02 15.50 8.24
CA GLU A 200 -20.12 15.82 6.80
C GLU A 200 -18.86 15.31 6.08
N GLU A 201 -19.05 14.45 5.09
CA GLU A 201 -17.96 13.94 4.24
C GLU A 201 -17.37 15.05 3.38
N VAL A 202 -16.05 15.06 3.25
CA VAL A 202 -15.32 16.01 2.39
C VAL A 202 -14.88 15.27 1.13
N LYS A 203 -15.22 15.78 -0.06
CA LYS A 203 -14.94 15.15 -1.36
C LYS A 203 -14.44 16.16 -2.38
N GLY A 204 -13.88 15.67 -3.49
CA GLY A 204 -13.30 16.49 -4.55
C GLY A 204 -12.02 17.19 -4.12
N TYR A 205 -11.51 18.03 -5.00
CA TYR A 205 -10.35 18.86 -4.70
C TYR A 205 -10.66 19.91 -3.64
N GLN A 206 -9.78 20.01 -2.64
CA GLN A 206 -9.85 21.01 -1.58
C GLN A 206 -8.54 21.76 -1.46
N LEU A 207 -8.62 23.08 -1.25
CA LEU A 207 -7.47 23.88 -0.85
C LEU A 207 -7.33 23.79 0.67
N VAL A 208 -6.24 23.20 1.15
CA VAL A 208 -6.05 22.90 2.58
C VAL A 208 -4.64 23.24 3.05
N TYR A 209 -4.50 23.37 4.36
CA TYR A 209 -3.22 23.35 5.04
C TYR A 209 -2.91 21.93 5.52
N GLU A 210 -1.84 21.35 5.00
CA GLU A 210 -1.27 20.08 5.43
C GLU A 210 -0.17 20.29 6.49
N PRO A 211 -0.18 19.54 7.61
CA PRO A 211 0.85 19.64 8.63
C PRO A 211 2.18 19.02 8.21
N GLU A 212 3.28 19.75 8.41
CA GLU A 212 4.65 19.26 8.21
C GLU A 212 5.47 19.33 9.52
N PRO A 213 5.88 18.17 10.09
CA PRO A 213 5.48 16.82 9.71
C PRO A 213 4.04 16.52 10.14
N SER A 214 3.37 15.60 9.43
CA SER A 214 2.05 15.08 9.81
C SER A 214 2.16 13.98 10.87
N HIS A 215 3.31 13.31 10.92
CA HIS A 215 3.68 12.29 11.87
C HIS A 215 5.18 12.36 12.12
N ALA A 216 5.60 12.12 13.37
CA ALA A 216 7.00 12.12 13.75
C ALA A 216 7.26 11.01 14.76
N PHE A 217 8.46 10.43 14.67
CA PHE A 217 8.93 9.35 15.52
C PHE A 217 10.11 9.84 16.34
N ILE A 218 9.90 10.07 17.63
CA ILE A 218 10.91 10.59 18.54
C ILE A 218 11.39 9.46 19.44
N ASP A 219 12.68 9.20 19.47
CA ASP A 219 13.27 8.22 20.38
C ASP A 219 13.00 8.60 21.83
N ALA A 220 12.36 7.71 22.59
CA ALA A 220 11.91 8.02 23.94
C ALA A 220 13.07 8.22 24.93
N SER A 221 14.24 7.65 24.66
CA SER A 221 15.41 7.73 25.56
C SER A 221 16.20 9.01 25.33
N THR A 222 16.29 9.45 24.07
CA THR A 222 17.14 10.59 23.68
C THR A 222 16.37 11.87 23.37
N GLY A 223 15.06 11.77 23.13
CA GLY A 223 14.22 12.89 22.69
C GLY A 223 14.53 13.37 21.26
N LYS A 224 15.33 12.61 20.50
CA LYS A 224 15.73 12.94 19.13
C LYS A 224 14.79 12.32 18.12
N ASP A 225 14.63 13.00 16.99
CA ASP A 225 13.93 12.44 15.83
C ASP A 225 14.69 11.23 15.27
N LEU A 226 13.99 10.13 15.07
CA LEU A 226 14.58 8.88 14.60
C LEU A 226 15.04 8.99 13.13
N PHE A 227 14.29 9.70 12.29
CA PHE A 227 14.52 9.76 10.84
C PHE A 227 15.02 11.13 10.38
N GLY A 228 14.95 12.15 11.24
CA GLY A 228 15.33 13.52 10.90
C GLY A 228 14.22 14.28 10.18
N LEU A 229 14.38 15.61 10.07
CA LEU A 229 13.30 16.48 9.58
C LEU A 229 12.93 16.28 8.11
N ASP A 230 13.91 15.93 7.28
CA ASP A 230 13.70 15.83 5.83
C ASP A 230 12.98 14.54 5.43
N HIS A 231 12.99 13.51 6.30
CA HIS A 231 12.27 12.26 6.07
C HIS A 231 10.75 12.45 5.91
N TYR A 232 10.18 13.49 6.53
CA TYR A 232 8.75 13.74 6.53
C TYR A 232 8.31 14.76 5.48
N LYS A 233 9.26 15.35 4.74
CA LYS A 233 8.98 16.30 3.67
C LYS A 233 8.88 15.56 2.36
N LEU A 234 8.09 16.10 1.44
CA LEU A 234 8.15 15.66 0.05
C LEU A 234 9.53 15.98 -0.55
N PRO A 235 10.00 15.17 -1.51
CA PRO A 235 11.21 15.47 -2.26
C PRO A 235 11.15 16.88 -2.86
N SER A 236 12.28 17.57 -2.79
CA SER A 236 12.43 18.88 -3.41
C SER A 236 12.17 18.77 -4.92
N ALA A 237 11.48 19.74 -5.50
CA ALA A 237 11.11 19.73 -6.90
C ALA A 237 11.43 21.07 -7.58
N VAL A 238 12.05 21.00 -8.75
CA VAL A 238 12.49 22.16 -9.53
C VAL A 238 11.65 22.34 -10.78
N ALA A 239 11.39 23.59 -11.16
CA ALA A 239 10.67 23.89 -12.39
C ALA A 239 11.44 23.34 -13.61
N VAL A 240 10.70 22.77 -14.56
CA VAL A 240 11.29 22.25 -15.80
C VAL A 240 11.33 23.33 -16.87
N GLU A 241 12.38 23.33 -17.69
CA GLU A 241 12.47 24.25 -18.83
C GLU A 241 11.71 23.69 -20.05
N LYS A 242 10.93 24.54 -20.71
CA LYS A 242 10.25 24.18 -21.95
C LYS A 242 11.27 23.92 -23.06
N SER A 243 11.15 22.77 -23.73
CA SER A 243 11.99 22.46 -24.88
C SER A 243 11.78 23.48 -26.01
N LYS A 244 12.88 23.99 -26.57
CA LYS A 244 12.87 24.96 -27.67
C LYS A 244 12.56 24.32 -29.04
N LYS A 245 12.61 22.99 -29.16
CA LYS A 245 12.28 22.29 -30.39
C LYS A 245 10.75 22.11 -30.45
N GLY A 246 10.14 22.75 -31.44
CA GLY A 246 8.69 22.89 -31.55
C GLY A 246 7.91 21.58 -31.43
N ASN A 247 6.68 21.71 -30.91
CA ASN A 247 5.68 20.65 -30.78
C ASN A 247 5.34 20.07 -32.15
N GLU A 248 6.11 19.09 -32.62
CA GLU A 248 5.66 18.20 -33.68
C GLU A 248 4.44 17.44 -33.16
N ARG A 249 3.25 17.84 -33.63
CA ARG A 249 2.00 17.10 -33.45
C ARG A 249 2.12 15.78 -34.23
N GLY A 250 2.78 14.81 -33.61
CA GLY A 250 2.85 13.42 -34.07
C GLY A 250 1.98 12.51 -33.20
N ASP A 251 1.78 11.28 -33.64
CA ASP A 251 1.10 10.27 -32.84
C ASP A 251 1.96 9.93 -31.61
N VAL A 252 1.35 9.93 -30.41
CA VAL A 252 2.02 9.57 -29.15
C VAL A 252 2.58 8.14 -29.23
N PHE A 253 1.91 7.25 -29.96
CA PHE A 253 2.33 5.86 -30.14
C PHE A 253 3.66 5.71 -30.92
N GLU A 254 4.12 6.75 -31.64
CA GLU A 254 5.43 6.76 -32.32
C GLU A 254 6.61 6.94 -31.35
N LEU A 255 6.35 7.39 -30.12
CA LEU A 255 7.37 7.54 -29.07
C LEU A 255 7.58 6.26 -28.26
N PHE A 256 6.78 5.23 -28.54
CA PHE A 256 6.94 3.91 -27.96
C PHE A 256 7.83 3.06 -28.86
N ASP A 257 8.74 2.32 -28.25
CA ASP A 257 9.51 1.29 -28.94
C ASP A 257 8.64 0.06 -29.17
N TRP A 258 7.64 0.17 -30.04
CA TRP A 258 6.79 -0.95 -30.41
C TRP A 258 6.37 -0.86 -31.87
N ASN A 259 6.33 -2.01 -32.54
CA ASN A 259 5.73 -2.12 -33.86
C ASN A 259 4.29 -2.61 -33.69
N LYS A 260 3.30 -1.72 -33.85
CA LYS A 260 1.88 -2.06 -33.72
C LYS A 260 1.46 -3.29 -34.55
N GLU A 261 2.06 -3.51 -35.72
CA GLU A 261 1.75 -4.67 -36.57
C GLU A 261 2.27 -6.01 -36.02
N GLY A 262 3.31 -5.97 -35.19
CA GLY A 262 3.89 -7.13 -34.52
C GLY A 262 3.11 -7.59 -33.28
N PHE A 263 2.18 -6.76 -32.79
CA PHE A 263 1.38 -7.03 -31.61
C PHE A 263 -0.07 -7.36 -31.96
N THR A 264 -0.72 -8.12 -31.08
CA THR A 264 -2.14 -8.46 -31.16
C THR A 264 -2.83 -7.96 -29.89
N LYS A 265 -3.97 -7.27 -30.05
CA LYS A 265 -4.83 -6.91 -28.91
C LYS A 265 -5.42 -8.18 -28.32
N VAL A 266 -5.13 -8.45 -27.04
CA VAL A 266 -5.59 -9.67 -26.34
C VAL A 266 -6.71 -9.39 -25.35
N ASP A 267 -6.86 -8.14 -24.92
CA ASP A 267 -7.84 -7.73 -23.92
C ASP A 267 -8.18 -6.24 -24.07
N GLU A 268 -9.43 -5.89 -23.77
CA GLU A 268 -9.92 -4.51 -23.68
C GLU A 268 -11.01 -4.46 -22.62
N THR A 269 -10.78 -3.60 -21.63
CA THR A 269 -11.70 -3.38 -20.52
C THR A 269 -12.01 -1.91 -20.43
N GLU A 270 -13.28 -1.59 -20.20
CA GLU A 270 -13.77 -0.22 -20.08
C GLU A 270 -14.50 -0.08 -18.75
N ASN A 271 -14.15 0.95 -17.98
CA ASN A 271 -14.93 1.37 -16.80
C ASN A 271 -15.52 2.77 -17.06
N ASP A 272 -16.03 3.43 -16.02
CA ASP A 272 -16.72 4.73 -16.18
C ASP A 272 -15.78 5.83 -16.70
N ASP A 273 -14.49 5.79 -16.34
CA ASP A 273 -13.53 6.88 -16.57
C ASP A 273 -12.40 6.53 -17.56
N GLU A 274 -12.04 5.24 -17.69
CA GLU A 274 -10.85 4.75 -18.39
C GLU A 274 -11.17 3.58 -19.33
N ILE A 275 -10.55 3.60 -20.52
CA ILE A 275 -10.39 2.44 -21.41
C ILE A 275 -8.99 1.89 -21.23
N ARG A 276 -8.89 0.60 -20.95
CA ARG A 276 -7.62 -0.12 -20.86
C ARG A 276 -7.53 -1.19 -21.93
N MET A 277 -6.48 -1.12 -22.72
CA MET A 277 -6.15 -2.10 -23.76
C MET A 277 -4.86 -2.83 -23.41
N LYS A 278 -4.80 -4.12 -23.78
CA LYS A 278 -3.58 -4.93 -23.65
C LYS A 278 -3.20 -5.57 -24.98
N PHE A 279 -1.90 -5.56 -25.26
CA PHE A 279 -1.32 -6.05 -26.49
C PHE A 279 -0.14 -6.97 -26.19
N VAL A 280 -0.02 -8.06 -26.94
CA VAL A 280 1.03 -9.07 -26.78
C VAL A 280 1.72 -9.32 -28.13
N PRO A 281 3.04 -9.54 -28.16
CA PRO A 281 3.74 -9.91 -29.39
C PRO A 281 3.17 -11.19 -30.01
N LYS A 282 3.05 -11.22 -31.35
CA LYS A 282 2.54 -12.39 -32.06
C LYS A 282 3.39 -13.64 -31.85
N GLU A 283 4.71 -13.52 -31.68
CA GLU A 283 5.58 -14.66 -31.41
C GLU A 283 5.31 -15.28 -30.03
N GLU A 284 4.88 -14.47 -29.06
CA GLU A 284 4.63 -14.95 -27.70
C GLU A 284 3.34 -15.76 -27.62
N LEU A 285 2.33 -15.38 -28.38
CA LEU A 285 1.10 -16.17 -28.55
C LEU A 285 1.37 -17.56 -29.13
N GLN A 286 2.45 -17.73 -29.90
CA GLN A 286 2.87 -19.02 -30.48
C GLN A 286 3.69 -19.88 -29.52
N LYS A 287 4.27 -19.26 -28.47
CA LYS A 287 5.20 -19.90 -27.53
C LYS A 287 4.55 -20.38 -26.24
N GLN A 288 3.22 -20.33 -26.10
CA GLN A 288 2.53 -20.79 -24.88
C GLN A 288 2.94 -22.25 -24.58
N LYS A 289 3.83 -22.41 -23.60
CA LYS A 289 4.36 -23.69 -23.15
C LYS A 289 3.26 -24.44 -22.41
N GLU A 290 3.27 -25.76 -22.53
CA GLU A 290 2.44 -26.63 -21.70
C GLU A 290 2.71 -26.37 -20.21
N GLU A 291 1.64 -26.24 -19.43
CA GLU A 291 1.66 -26.11 -17.96
C GLU A 291 2.45 -27.29 -17.37
N LYS A 292 3.61 -27.01 -16.76
CA LYS A 292 4.49 -28.07 -16.22
C LYS A 292 3.93 -28.69 -14.93
N ASP A 293 3.27 -27.89 -14.10
CA ASP A 293 2.45 -28.33 -12.95
C ASP A 293 1.37 -27.26 -12.66
N PRO A 294 0.07 -27.55 -12.80
CA PRO A 294 -1.01 -26.59 -12.61
C PRO A 294 -1.21 -26.16 -11.15
N TYR A 295 -0.52 -26.78 -10.19
CA TYR A 295 -0.62 -26.45 -8.76
C TYR A 295 0.43 -25.46 -8.27
N LEU A 296 1.36 -25.01 -9.13
CA LEU A 296 2.33 -23.99 -8.76
C LEU A 296 1.66 -22.64 -8.60
N MET A 297 2.07 -21.88 -7.59
CA MET A 297 1.56 -20.54 -7.32
C MET A 297 1.75 -19.61 -8.54
N ASN A 298 2.90 -19.70 -9.20
CA ASN A 298 3.18 -18.95 -10.43
C ASN A 298 2.22 -19.30 -11.58
N GLU A 299 1.86 -20.57 -11.75
CA GLU A 299 0.91 -21.00 -12.79
C GLU A 299 -0.52 -20.56 -12.44
N PHE A 300 -0.90 -20.63 -11.17
CA PHE A 300 -2.16 -20.08 -10.68
C PHE A 300 -2.25 -18.57 -10.97
N PHE A 301 -1.22 -17.79 -10.62
CA PHE A 301 -1.20 -16.36 -10.90
C PHE A 301 -1.21 -16.06 -12.39
N LYS A 302 -0.48 -16.79 -13.24
CA LYS A 302 -0.56 -16.64 -14.71
C LYS A 302 -1.97 -16.87 -15.25
N LYS A 303 -2.71 -17.82 -14.66
CA LYS A 303 -4.09 -18.13 -15.04
C LYS A 303 -5.07 -17.04 -14.61
N HIS A 304 -4.93 -16.52 -13.38
CA HIS A 304 -5.92 -15.61 -12.78
C HIS A 304 -5.55 -14.12 -12.90
N LEU A 305 -4.28 -13.80 -13.14
CA LEU A 305 -3.79 -12.44 -13.39
C LEU A 305 -3.29 -12.35 -14.84
N PRO A 306 -4.13 -11.87 -15.78
CA PRO A 306 -3.80 -11.81 -17.21
C PRO A 306 -2.50 -11.06 -17.52
N MET A 307 -2.05 -10.16 -16.64
CA MET A 307 -0.79 -9.44 -16.78
C MET A 307 0.45 -10.31 -16.58
N LEU A 308 0.36 -11.39 -15.80
CA LEU A 308 1.46 -12.32 -15.55
C LEU A 308 1.49 -13.46 -16.58
N LYS A 309 0.41 -13.63 -17.34
CA LYS A 309 0.29 -14.65 -18.40
C LYS A 309 1.36 -14.50 -19.48
N TYR A 310 1.83 -13.28 -19.70
CA TYR A 310 2.75 -12.93 -20.76
C TYR A 310 4.04 -12.34 -20.16
N ASN A 311 5.18 -12.82 -20.64
CA ASN A 311 6.49 -12.27 -20.37
C ASN A 311 6.66 -10.87 -21.02
N ASN A 312 6.09 -10.66 -22.21
CA ASN A 312 6.06 -9.35 -22.85
C ASN A 312 4.62 -8.89 -23.06
N LEU A 313 4.31 -7.71 -22.53
CA LEU A 313 2.97 -7.14 -22.54
C LEU A 313 3.06 -5.64 -22.68
N VAL A 314 2.24 -5.07 -23.54
CA VAL A 314 1.99 -3.63 -23.56
C VAL A 314 0.58 -3.38 -23.04
N SER A 315 0.45 -2.53 -22.02
CA SER A 315 -0.84 -2.03 -21.56
C SER A 315 -0.92 -0.52 -21.78
N VAL A 316 -2.04 -0.09 -22.35
CA VAL A 316 -2.36 1.31 -22.67
C VAL A 316 -3.65 1.66 -21.93
N LYS A 317 -3.66 2.82 -21.27
CA LYS A 317 -4.82 3.37 -20.56
C LYS A 317 -5.15 4.76 -21.11
N ILE A 318 -6.42 4.98 -21.41
CA ILE A 318 -6.93 6.21 -22.02
C ILE A 318 -8.11 6.71 -21.19
N ASP A 319 -8.10 7.99 -20.83
CA ASP A 319 -9.23 8.66 -20.21
C ASP A 319 -10.36 8.84 -21.24
N LYS A 320 -11.59 8.45 -20.87
CA LYS A 320 -12.73 8.42 -21.80
C LYS A 320 -13.23 9.79 -22.21
N LEU A 321 -13.09 10.79 -21.34
CA LEU A 321 -13.64 12.12 -21.55
C LEU A 321 -12.73 12.97 -22.42
N THR A 322 -11.43 12.86 -22.20
CA THR A 322 -10.39 13.64 -22.88
C THR A 322 -9.77 12.89 -24.05
N ASN A 323 -9.89 11.56 -24.07
CA ASN A 323 -9.15 10.68 -24.97
C ASN A 323 -7.63 10.85 -24.85
N GLU A 324 -7.16 11.32 -23.70
CA GLU A 324 -5.74 11.47 -23.38
C GLU A 324 -5.19 10.17 -22.78
N LEU A 325 -3.92 9.91 -23.03
CA LEU A 325 -3.21 8.79 -22.41
C LEU A 325 -3.02 9.11 -20.92
N THR A 326 -3.47 8.21 -20.04
CA THR A 326 -3.25 8.29 -18.58
C THR A 326 -2.26 7.24 -18.09
N GLY A 327 -2.01 6.19 -18.90
CA GLY A 327 -1.04 5.18 -18.54
C GLY A 327 -0.53 4.38 -19.73
N PHE A 328 0.74 4.00 -19.64
CA PHE A 328 1.40 3.09 -20.55
C PHE A 328 2.42 2.26 -19.78
N ILE A 329 2.46 0.96 -20.03
CA ILE A 329 3.53 0.10 -19.53
C ILE A 329 3.89 -0.91 -20.60
N LYS A 330 5.19 -1.03 -20.87
CA LYS A 330 5.77 -2.07 -21.70
C LYS A 330 6.60 -2.98 -20.79
N LEU A 331 6.03 -4.14 -20.46
CA LEU A 331 6.75 -5.23 -19.82
C LEU A 331 7.55 -5.96 -20.89
N THR A 332 8.85 -6.14 -20.66
CA THR A 332 9.74 -6.93 -21.50
C THR A 332 10.63 -7.81 -20.64
N ASP A 333 11.10 -8.93 -21.19
CA ASP A 333 12.12 -9.75 -20.54
C ASP A 333 13.36 -8.90 -20.18
N ASP A 334 13.92 -9.13 -18.99
CA ASP A 334 15.09 -8.43 -18.45
C ASP A 334 16.29 -8.58 -19.39
N LYS A 335 16.50 -7.57 -20.21
CA LYS A 335 17.74 -7.39 -20.96
C LYS A 335 18.38 -6.12 -20.42
N GLU A 336 19.64 -6.24 -20.01
CA GLU A 336 20.46 -5.08 -19.70
C GLU A 336 20.39 -4.08 -20.88
N VAL A 337 19.77 -2.94 -20.63
CA VAL A 337 19.70 -1.84 -21.58
C VAL A 337 21.01 -1.07 -21.51
N LYS A 338 21.59 -0.74 -22.66
CA LYS A 338 22.83 0.06 -22.67
C LYS A 338 22.52 1.52 -22.41
N GLN A 339 23.24 2.14 -21.48
CA GLN A 339 23.17 3.58 -21.28
C GLN A 339 23.91 4.31 -22.41
N ILE A 340 23.19 4.72 -23.47
CA ILE A 340 23.73 5.47 -24.61
C ILE A 340 23.43 6.96 -24.47
N LEU A 341 22.20 7.30 -24.08
CA LEU A 341 21.73 8.65 -23.83
C LEU A 341 22.10 9.10 -22.42
N SER A 342 22.43 10.38 -22.29
CA SER A 342 22.55 11.03 -21.00
C SER A 342 21.18 11.24 -20.34
N ARG A 343 21.16 11.37 -19.02
CA ARG A 343 19.94 11.71 -18.26
C ARG A 343 19.25 12.97 -18.77
N GLU A 344 20.01 13.99 -19.17
CA GLU A 344 19.45 15.22 -19.73
C GLU A 344 18.75 14.95 -21.07
N GLU A 345 19.35 14.14 -21.94
CA GLU A 345 18.71 13.74 -23.20
C GLU A 345 17.44 12.92 -22.94
N CYS A 346 17.46 12.01 -21.97
CA CYS A 346 16.27 11.26 -21.53
C CYS A 346 15.20 12.18 -20.94
N LEU A 347 15.58 13.18 -20.14
CA LEU A 347 14.65 14.17 -19.59
C LEU A 347 13.97 14.96 -20.71
N GLN A 348 14.73 15.43 -21.70
CA GLN A 348 14.16 16.13 -22.86
C GLN A 348 13.19 15.25 -23.65
N LYS A 349 13.45 13.93 -23.74
CA LYS A 349 12.52 12.96 -24.34
C LYS A 349 11.25 12.79 -23.50
N ALA A 350 11.37 12.70 -22.17
CA ALA A 350 10.24 12.62 -21.26
C ALA A 350 9.34 13.88 -21.34
N LEU A 351 9.94 15.07 -21.32
CA LEU A 351 9.20 16.34 -21.47
C LEU A 351 8.54 16.46 -22.85
N GLN A 352 9.23 16.04 -23.93
CA GLN A 352 8.65 15.98 -25.27
C GLN A 352 7.44 15.05 -25.32
N PHE A 353 7.53 13.89 -24.68
CA PHE A 353 6.42 12.95 -24.59
C PHE A 353 5.23 13.56 -23.84
N LEU A 354 5.47 14.14 -22.66
CA LEU A 354 4.43 14.79 -21.85
C LEU A 354 3.69 15.89 -22.61
N GLU A 355 4.42 16.76 -23.32
CA GLU A 355 3.84 17.83 -24.15
C GLU A 355 3.00 17.31 -25.33
N ARG A 356 3.25 16.08 -25.81
CA ARG A 356 2.39 15.43 -26.81
C ARG A 356 1.13 14.86 -26.21
N VAL A 357 1.19 14.34 -24.97
CA VAL A 357 0.03 13.80 -24.27
C VAL A 357 -0.90 14.92 -23.79
N ILE A 358 -0.33 15.91 -23.10
CA ILE A 358 -1.04 17.09 -22.59
C ILE A 358 -0.29 18.34 -23.05
N PRO A 359 -0.84 19.11 -24.00
CA PRO A 359 -0.21 20.34 -24.46
C PRO A 359 0.01 21.35 -23.32
N ASP A 360 1.20 21.96 -23.30
CA ASP A 360 1.64 22.95 -22.32
C ASP A 360 1.68 22.44 -20.87
N ILE A 361 1.72 21.13 -20.66
CA ILE A 361 1.81 20.54 -19.31
C ILE A 361 3.07 20.98 -18.56
N THR A 362 4.18 21.23 -19.26
CA THR A 362 5.47 21.57 -18.62
C THR A 362 5.41 22.83 -17.74
N GLN A 363 4.46 23.75 -18.00
CA GLN A 363 4.28 24.94 -17.16
C GLN A 363 3.79 24.62 -15.74
N TYR A 364 3.19 23.44 -15.56
CA TYR A 364 2.65 22.99 -14.28
C TYR A 364 3.55 21.96 -13.60
N LEU A 365 4.62 21.50 -14.25
CA LEU A 365 5.44 20.41 -13.73
C LEU A 365 6.68 20.92 -12.99
N ARG A 366 7.00 20.24 -11.89
CA ARG A 366 8.28 20.36 -11.21
C ARG A 366 8.90 18.97 -11.05
N LEU A 367 10.14 18.82 -11.51
CA LEU A 367 10.89 17.57 -11.47
C LEU A 367 11.47 17.34 -10.08
N TRP A 368 11.31 16.14 -9.52
CA TRP A 368 11.95 15.75 -8.27
C TRP A 368 13.48 15.74 -8.41
N GLU A 369 14.17 16.38 -7.46
CA GLU A 369 15.63 16.40 -7.40
C GLU A 369 16.20 15.08 -6.89
N GLU A 370 15.45 14.41 -6.01
CA GLU A 370 15.80 13.09 -5.51
C GLU A 370 15.78 12.07 -6.65
N ARG A 371 16.85 11.29 -6.70
CA ARG A 371 17.17 10.37 -7.78
C ARG A 371 17.21 8.96 -7.20
N GLU A 372 16.39 8.07 -7.75
CA GLU A 372 16.69 6.65 -7.71
C GLU A 372 17.88 6.37 -8.63
N GLU A 373 18.80 5.50 -8.20
CA GLU A 373 19.89 5.08 -9.08
C GLU A 373 19.31 4.45 -10.35
N ALA A 374 19.90 4.81 -11.50
CA ALA A 374 19.46 4.29 -12.77
C ALA A 374 19.87 2.81 -12.85
N GLU A 375 18.96 1.94 -12.44
CA GLU A 375 19.10 0.50 -12.63
C GLU A 375 18.77 0.13 -14.08
N ASP A 376 19.55 -0.80 -14.63
CA ASP A 376 19.31 -1.47 -15.90
C ASP A 376 19.19 -0.57 -17.13
N GLY A 377 19.84 0.60 -17.14
CA GLY A 377 19.80 1.53 -18.27
C GLY A 377 18.44 2.22 -18.47
N ILE A 378 17.63 2.30 -17.41
CA ILE A 378 16.33 2.98 -17.41
C ILE A 378 16.41 4.24 -16.55
N GLU A 379 16.17 5.40 -17.18
CA GLU A 379 16.07 6.68 -16.48
C GLU A 379 14.63 6.91 -16.02
N ARG A 380 14.47 7.17 -14.71
CA ARG A 380 13.17 7.40 -14.05
C ARG A 380 13.03 8.87 -13.70
N PHE A 381 11.86 9.44 -14.00
CA PHE A 381 11.51 10.82 -13.71
C PHE A 381 10.13 10.89 -13.05
N ILE A 382 10.06 11.62 -11.94
CA ILE A 382 8.82 11.91 -11.21
C ILE A 382 8.61 13.42 -11.24
N PHE A 383 7.43 13.85 -11.68
CA PHE A 383 7.04 15.25 -11.73
C PHE A 383 5.85 15.49 -10.82
N SER A 384 5.99 16.44 -9.89
CA SER A 384 4.87 16.99 -9.14
C SER A 384 4.15 18.06 -9.96
N VAL A 385 2.85 18.17 -9.76
CA VAL A 385 2.01 19.19 -10.41
C VAL A 385 1.84 20.39 -9.48
N TYR A 386 2.04 21.59 -10.02
CA TYR A 386 1.88 22.87 -9.34
C TYR A 386 0.94 23.75 -10.15
N ILE A 387 -0.15 24.20 -9.54
CA ILE A 387 -1.13 25.10 -10.12
C ILE A 387 -1.05 26.42 -9.35
N ASN A 388 -0.71 27.52 -10.03
CA ASN A 388 -0.51 28.83 -9.39
C ASN A 388 0.49 28.77 -8.22
N ASP A 389 1.59 28.04 -8.40
CA ASP A 389 2.63 27.77 -7.38
C ASP A 389 2.15 26.99 -6.13
N ILE A 390 0.94 26.45 -6.14
CA ILE A 390 0.40 25.57 -5.10
C ILE A 390 0.50 24.12 -5.60
N PRO A 391 1.14 23.21 -4.84
CA PRO A 391 1.21 21.80 -5.22
C PRO A 391 -0.18 21.14 -5.20
N ALA A 392 -0.45 20.32 -6.20
CA ALA A 392 -1.56 19.39 -6.22
C ALA A 392 -1.08 18.03 -5.69
N GLU A 393 -1.37 17.75 -4.42
CA GLU A 393 -0.81 16.61 -3.74
C GLU A 393 -1.32 15.30 -4.26
N TYR A 394 -0.40 14.33 -4.33
CA TYR A 394 -0.58 13.01 -4.94
C TYR A 394 -0.85 13.01 -6.45
N ASN A 395 -1.05 14.17 -7.09
CA ASN A 395 -1.06 14.28 -8.55
C ASN A 395 0.39 14.35 -9.09
N GLN A 396 0.86 13.21 -9.62
CA GLN A 396 2.22 13.07 -10.11
C GLN A 396 2.22 12.44 -11.51
N PHE A 397 3.20 12.83 -12.31
CA PHE A 397 3.51 12.18 -13.58
C PHE A 397 4.82 11.40 -13.43
N MET A 398 4.77 10.09 -13.68
CA MET A 398 5.92 9.20 -13.60
C MET A 398 6.25 8.68 -14.99
N ILE A 399 7.51 8.82 -15.42
CA ILE A 399 7.98 8.37 -16.73
C ILE A 399 9.30 7.63 -16.60
N ASN A 400 9.36 6.49 -17.27
CA ASN A 400 10.59 5.73 -17.44
C ASN A 400 11.01 5.75 -18.91
N ILE A 401 12.25 6.17 -19.16
CA ILE A 401 12.85 6.26 -20.49
C ILE A 401 13.97 5.21 -20.61
N ASN A 402 13.94 4.44 -21.69
CA ASN A 402 15.04 3.57 -22.07
C ASN A 402 16.24 4.42 -22.51
N ALA A 403 17.37 4.33 -21.82
CA ALA A 403 18.55 5.14 -22.11
C ALA A 403 19.34 4.67 -23.35
N GLU A 404 19.00 3.53 -23.96
CA GLU A 404 19.62 3.07 -25.21
C GLU A 404 19.03 3.77 -26.43
N ASN A 405 17.70 3.91 -26.46
CA ASN A 405 16.97 4.38 -27.65
C ASN A 405 16.05 5.60 -27.40
N GLY A 406 15.85 6.00 -26.14
CA GLY A 406 15.02 7.14 -25.75
C GLY A 406 13.52 6.89 -25.78
N ALA A 407 13.09 5.62 -25.90
CA ALA A 407 11.69 5.26 -25.92
C ALA A 407 11.07 5.25 -24.52
N VAL A 408 9.77 5.55 -24.46
CA VAL A 408 9.00 5.46 -23.21
C VAL A 408 8.72 3.98 -22.92
N MET A 409 9.07 3.55 -21.71
CA MET A 409 8.84 2.19 -21.21
C MET A 409 7.67 2.14 -20.22
N HIS A 410 7.49 3.22 -19.46
CA HIS A 410 6.41 3.38 -18.51
C HIS A 410 5.98 4.84 -18.46
N TYR A 411 4.68 5.05 -18.36
CA TYR A 411 4.06 6.33 -18.08
C TYR A 411 2.86 6.09 -17.17
N SER A 412 2.76 6.89 -16.12
CA SER A 412 1.57 7.01 -15.28
C SER A 412 1.33 8.49 -15.04
N GLY A 413 0.11 8.95 -15.28
CA GLY A 413 -0.29 10.33 -15.11
C GLY A 413 -1.81 10.46 -15.06
N GLU A 414 -2.26 11.71 -15.09
CA GLU A 414 -3.67 12.08 -15.00
C GLU A 414 -4.10 12.83 -16.26
N SER A 415 -5.40 12.86 -16.56
CA SER A 415 -5.90 13.65 -17.69
C SER A 415 -5.86 15.16 -17.41
N SER A 416 -5.80 15.98 -18.44
CA SER A 416 -5.74 17.45 -18.32
C SER A 416 -6.96 18.06 -17.65
N ASN A 417 -8.03 17.29 -17.42
CA ASN A 417 -9.25 17.75 -16.76
C ASN A 417 -9.01 18.21 -15.33
N PHE A 418 -8.20 17.52 -14.52
CA PHE A 418 -7.98 17.96 -13.14
C PHE A 418 -7.24 19.31 -13.09
N ILE A 419 -6.30 19.55 -14.01
CA ILE A 419 -5.61 20.85 -14.15
C ILE A 419 -6.61 21.94 -14.48
N LYS A 420 -7.49 21.69 -15.47
CA LYS A 420 -8.56 22.63 -15.84
C LYS A 420 -9.50 22.91 -14.68
N GLU A 421 -9.84 21.89 -13.89
CA GLU A 421 -10.67 22.03 -12.70
C GLU A 421 -9.98 22.92 -11.66
N LEU A 422 -8.74 22.60 -11.29
CA LEU A 422 -7.96 23.32 -10.28
C LEU A 422 -7.73 24.79 -10.65
N LEU A 423 -7.58 25.11 -11.93
CA LEU A 423 -7.48 26.49 -12.41
C LEU A 423 -8.73 27.34 -12.14
N THR A 424 -9.89 26.72 -11.85
CA THR A 424 -11.13 27.44 -11.51
C THR A 424 -11.28 27.78 -10.03
N TYR A 425 -10.43 27.23 -9.15
CA TYR A 425 -10.57 27.40 -7.70
C TYR A 425 -10.16 28.80 -7.22
N GLU A 426 -10.81 29.28 -6.15
CA GLU A 426 -10.35 30.44 -5.38
C GLU A 426 -9.08 30.07 -4.61
N ILE A 427 -7.93 30.52 -5.11
CA ILE A 427 -6.61 30.17 -4.56
C ILE A 427 -6.20 31.01 -3.34
N THR A 428 -6.93 32.07 -3.01
CA THR A 428 -6.60 32.93 -1.87
C THR A 428 -7.17 32.32 -0.60
N PRO A 429 -6.34 31.86 0.36
CA PRO A 429 -6.83 31.37 1.64
C PRO A 429 -7.52 32.48 2.43
N LYS A 430 -8.68 32.19 3.01
CA LYS A 430 -9.36 33.10 3.96
C LYS A 430 -8.84 32.92 5.38
N VAL A 431 -8.20 31.78 5.65
CA VAL A 431 -7.49 31.49 6.89
C VAL A 431 -6.01 31.58 6.62
N THR A 432 -5.27 32.27 7.50
CA THR A 432 -3.82 32.36 7.34
C THR A 432 -3.13 31.07 7.79
N LYS A 433 -1.92 30.85 7.26
CA LYS A 433 -1.05 29.74 7.65
C LYS A 433 -0.82 29.70 9.16
N GLU A 434 -0.62 30.86 9.80
CA GLU A 434 -0.38 30.97 11.24
C GLU A 434 -1.60 30.53 12.04
N LYS A 435 -2.81 30.86 11.57
CA LYS A 435 -4.05 30.46 12.23
C LYS A 435 -4.30 28.97 12.10
N ALA A 436 -4.04 28.39 10.93
CA ALA A 436 -4.12 26.94 10.73
C ALA A 436 -3.10 26.20 11.63
N LEU A 437 -1.88 26.73 11.72
CA LEU A 437 -0.82 26.20 12.57
C LEU A 437 -1.17 26.24 14.06
N GLU A 438 -1.77 27.33 14.54
CA GLU A 438 -2.28 27.44 15.92
C GLU A 438 -3.31 26.33 16.22
N ILE A 439 -4.30 26.17 15.34
CA ILE A 439 -5.36 25.15 15.46
C ILE A 439 -4.76 23.73 15.52
N TYR A 440 -3.76 23.45 14.70
CA TYR A 440 -3.11 22.14 14.66
C TYR A 440 -2.24 21.91 15.90
N ARG A 441 -1.40 22.88 16.31
CA ARG A 441 -0.53 22.80 17.49
C ARG A 441 -1.30 22.52 18.79
N GLU A 442 -2.49 23.09 18.94
CA GLU A 442 -3.37 22.80 20.08
C GLU A 442 -3.83 21.33 20.13
N ALA A 443 -3.89 20.66 18.98
CA ALA A 443 -4.33 19.28 18.85
C ALA A 443 -3.18 18.25 18.92
N ILE A 444 -1.92 18.67 18.73
CA ILE A 444 -0.76 17.75 18.78
C ILE A 444 -0.70 17.08 20.16
N ARG A 445 -0.55 15.76 20.15
CA ARG A 445 -0.27 14.89 21.28
C ARG A 445 0.86 13.93 20.89
N VAL A 446 1.39 13.25 21.88
CA VAL A 446 2.33 12.14 21.67
C VAL A 446 1.84 10.91 22.41
N LYS A 447 2.24 9.74 21.93
CA LYS A 447 2.05 8.48 22.65
C LYS A 447 3.30 7.64 22.58
N LEU A 448 3.57 6.90 23.64
CA LEU A 448 4.62 5.89 23.66
C LEU A 448 4.15 4.65 22.90
N GLU A 449 4.98 4.14 22.01
CA GLU A 449 4.74 2.93 21.22
C GLU A 449 6.07 2.22 20.98
N TRP A 450 6.06 0.88 21.05
CA TRP A 450 7.22 0.09 20.64
C TRP A 450 7.29 0.05 19.12
N PHE A 451 8.47 0.34 18.58
CA PHE A 451 8.78 0.27 17.17
C PHE A 451 9.80 -0.84 16.93
N LEU A 452 9.57 -1.63 15.88
CA LEU A 452 10.49 -2.67 15.46
C LEU A 452 11.45 -2.11 14.41
N ASP A 453 12.74 -2.13 14.74
CA ASP A 453 13.81 -1.71 13.84
C ASP A 453 14.18 -2.89 12.91
N HIS A 454 13.84 -2.74 11.63
CA HIS A 454 14.09 -3.73 10.60
C HIS A 454 15.46 -3.61 9.93
N ASP A 455 16.17 -2.49 10.15
CA ASP A 455 17.45 -2.19 9.49
C ASP A 455 18.66 -2.72 10.29
N ALA A 456 18.42 -3.22 11.50
CA ALA A 456 19.45 -3.81 12.34
C ALA A 456 19.68 -5.29 12.00
N GLU A 457 20.95 -5.73 11.98
CA GLU A 457 21.34 -7.15 11.80
C GLU A 457 20.67 -8.09 12.80
N GLU A 458 20.27 -7.58 13.96
CA GLU A 458 19.42 -8.25 14.94
C GLU A 458 18.14 -7.45 15.16
N THR A 459 17.00 -8.14 15.20
CA THR A 459 15.69 -7.56 15.54
C THR A 459 15.76 -6.79 16.86
N LYS A 460 15.59 -5.46 16.79
CA LYS A 460 15.66 -4.57 17.96
C LYS A 460 14.39 -3.75 18.09
N TYR A 461 13.86 -3.70 19.31
CA TYR A 461 12.74 -2.84 19.66
C TYR A 461 13.25 -1.51 20.21
N LYS A 462 12.73 -0.41 19.68
CA LYS A 462 12.95 0.96 20.16
C LYS A 462 11.65 1.50 20.73
N LEU A 463 11.71 2.12 21.89
CA LEU A 463 10.56 2.82 22.46
C LEU A 463 10.52 4.23 21.88
N LEU A 464 9.42 4.61 21.24
CA LEU A 464 9.29 5.90 20.57
C LEU A 464 8.07 6.68 21.07
N TYR A 465 8.17 8.00 21.12
CA TYR A 465 7.02 8.89 21.09
C TYR A 465 6.58 9.08 19.64
N LYS A 466 5.34 8.69 19.33
CA LYS A 466 4.69 8.95 18.05
C LYS A 466 3.79 10.18 18.15
N GLN A 467 4.00 11.16 17.28
CA GLN A 467 3.09 12.30 17.11
C GLN A 467 1.71 11.82 16.63
N THR A 468 0.65 12.40 17.19
CA THR A 468 -0.74 12.14 16.80
C THR A 468 -1.61 13.34 17.16
N THR A 469 -2.79 13.43 16.57
CA THR A 469 -3.85 14.38 16.96
C THR A 469 -5.10 13.68 17.49
N ASP A 470 -5.01 12.36 17.69
CA ASP A 470 -6.09 11.55 18.24
C ASP A 470 -6.36 11.92 19.71
N GLU A 471 -7.59 12.35 19.98
CA GLU A 471 -8.05 12.68 21.33
C GLU A 471 -7.98 11.45 22.26
N LYS A 472 -8.11 10.24 21.69
CA LYS A 472 -8.04 8.95 22.39
C LYS A 472 -6.67 8.28 22.28
N HIS A 473 -5.59 9.02 22.05
CA HIS A 473 -4.22 8.50 21.91
C HIS A 473 -3.72 7.58 23.04
N LYS A 474 -4.37 7.57 24.20
CA LYS A 474 -4.09 6.69 25.34
C LYS A 474 -4.86 5.36 25.32
N GLU A 475 -5.88 5.24 24.47
CA GLU A 475 -6.62 3.99 24.28
C GLU A 475 -5.89 3.07 23.28
N PRO A 476 -5.74 1.79 23.58
CA PRO A 476 -5.13 0.85 22.65
C PRO A 476 -6.03 0.64 21.42
N PHE A 477 -5.52 1.05 20.26
CA PHE A 477 -5.91 0.55 18.93
C PHE A 477 -7.35 0.84 18.41
N ASN A 478 -8.10 1.77 18.98
CA ASN A 478 -9.36 2.20 18.36
C ASN A 478 -9.10 3.05 17.12
N CYS A 479 -10.00 2.97 16.13
CA CYS A 479 -10.00 3.71 14.86
C CYS A 479 -9.44 5.12 15.07
N ARG A 480 -8.18 5.33 14.65
CA ARG A 480 -7.44 6.56 14.93
C ARG A 480 -8.08 7.68 14.11
N ARG A 481 -8.86 8.52 14.77
CA ARG A 481 -9.44 9.71 14.17
C ARG A 481 -8.45 10.84 14.35
N GLU A 482 -7.66 11.11 13.32
CA GLU A 482 -6.61 12.13 13.34
C GLU A 482 -6.99 13.30 12.43
N ILE A 483 -6.63 14.51 12.82
CA ILE A 483 -6.68 15.68 11.96
C ILE A 483 -5.66 15.47 10.85
N ARG A 484 -6.14 15.37 9.61
CA ARG A 484 -5.32 15.27 8.41
C ARG A 484 -4.97 16.65 7.87
N TYR A 485 -5.96 17.53 7.82
CA TYR A 485 -5.81 18.85 7.21
C TYR A 485 -6.60 19.91 7.96
N ILE A 486 -6.25 21.18 7.72
CA ILE A 486 -7.06 22.34 8.08
C ILE A 486 -7.56 22.99 6.79
N ASP A 487 -8.88 23.12 6.64
CA ASP A 487 -9.51 23.81 5.50
C ASP A 487 -8.98 25.26 5.40
N ALA A 488 -8.43 25.64 4.24
CA ALA A 488 -7.81 26.96 4.03
C ALA A 488 -8.84 28.11 3.86
N GLN A 489 -10.11 27.78 3.63
CA GLN A 489 -11.21 28.72 3.47
C GLN A 489 -11.97 28.95 4.78
N ALA A 490 -12.23 27.89 5.55
CA ALA A 490 -13.05 27.96 6.75
C ALA A 490 -12.29 27.71 8.06
N GLY A 491 -11.05 27.22 8.02
CA GLY A 491 -10.25 26.91 9.20
C GLY A 491 -10.76 25.71 9.99
N ARG A 492 -11.57 24.86 9.36
CA ARG A 492 -12.16 23.67 9.98
C ARG A 492 -11.17 22.51 9.94
N LYS A 493 -11.16 21.70 10.99
CA LYS A 493 -10.39 20.45 11.07
C LYS A 493 -11.05 19.40 10.18
N ILE A 494 -10.27 18.83 9.26
CA ILE A 494 -10.64 17.69 8.43
C ILE A 494 -10.00 16.45 9.05
N TRP A 495 -10.82 15.48 9.44
CA TRP A 495 -10.41 14.28 10.18
C TRP A 495 -10.42 13.05 9.28
N SER A 496 -9.49 12.12 9.50
CA SER A 496 -9.63 10.75 8.97
C SER A 496 -10.68 9.98 9.76
N LYS A 497 -11.49 9.18 9.06
CA LYS A 497 -12.57 8.36 9.61
C LYS A 497 -12.08 7.06 10.24
#